data_AF-A0A7K5D206-F1
#
_entry.id   AF-A0A7K5D206-F1
#
_cell.length_a   1.000
_cell.length_b   1.000
_cell.length_c   1.000
_cell.angle_alpha   90.00
_cell.angle_beta   90.00
_cell.angle_gamma   90.00
#
_symmetry.space_group_name_H-M   'P 1'
#
loop_
_entity.id
_entity.type
_entity.pdbx_description
1 polymer ?
#
loop_
_entity_poly.entity_id
_entity_poly.type
_entity_poly.pdbx_seq_one_letter_code
_entity_poly.pdbx_strand_id
1 'polypeptide(L)'
;SSHHMPLFPHRPRRLDINHVMGLADLRKKLPEAAFGKRNYTGNEVCFQGVYSSLYEVEISSKDQHKMDQLVENLKEKDLAIIKYLQDQGILILLTSSAL
;
A
#
# COMPACT_ATOMS: atom_id res chain seq x y z
N SER A 1 -17.82 29.72 -1.21
CA SER A 1 -17.38 28.64 -0.32
C SER A 1 -16.26 27.85 -0.96
N SER A 2 -15.03 28.04 -0.51
CA SER A 2 -13.93 27.12 -0.86
C SER A 2 -14.16 25.83 -0.09
N HIS A 3 -14.68 24.81 -0.76
CA HIS A 3 -14.51 23.44 -0.30
C HIS A 3 -13.04 23.09 -0.51
N HIS A 4 -12.25 23.24 0.55
CA HIS A 4 -10.89 22.73 0.61
C HIS A 4 -10.97 21.23 0.30
N MET A 5 -10.51 20.83 -0.89
CA MET A 5 -10.13 19.43 -1.12
C MET A 5 -9.16 19.06 0.01
N PRO A 6 -9.32 17.92 0.68
CA PRO A 6 -8.23 17.39 1.48
C PRO A 6 -7.10 17.11 0.48
N LEU A 7 -6.10 18.00 0.47
CA LEU A 7 -4.83 17.74 -0.16
C LEU A 7 -4.33 16.46 0.52
N PHE A 8 -4.32 15.33 -0.18
CA PHE A 8 -3.67 14.11 0.29
C PHE A 8 -2.30 14.51 0.82
N PRO A 9 -2.03 14.36 2.14
CA PRO A 9 -0.75 14.78 2.68
C PRO A 9 0.31 13.89 2.05
N HIS A 10 1.15 14.49 1.21
CA HIS A 10 2.52 14.09 0.95
C HIS A 10 2.71 12.59 0.66
N ARG A 11 2.38 12.13 -0.56
CA ARG A 11 2.93 10.86 -1.07
C ARG A 11 4.45 10.89 -0.88
N PRO A 12 5.04 9.89 -0.21
CA PRO A 12 6.47 9.90 0.05
C PRO A 12 7.22 9.86 -1.29
N ARG A 13 8.15 10.80 -1.50
CA ARG A 13 8.96 10.86 -2.73
C ARG A 13 9.87 9.64 -2.91
N ARG A 14 10.11 8.91 -1.83
CA ARG A 14 10.93 7.69 -1.79
C ARG A 14 10.24 6.67 -0.90
N LEU A 15 10.21 5.41 -1.34
CA LEU A 15 9.85 4.28 -0.50
C LEU A 15 11.16 3.62 -0.07
N ASP A 16 11.53 3.79 1.21
CA ASP A 16 12.69 3.10 1.78
C ASP A 16 12.19 1.83 2.46
N ILE A 17 12.83 0.70 2.22
CA ILE A 17 12.44 -0.61 2.75
C ILE A 17 12.99 -0.74 4.17
N ASN A 18 12.38 -0.03 5.11
CA ASN A 18 12.81 -0.06 6.52
C ASN A 18 12.04 -1.10 7.34
N HIS A 19 10.83 -1.49 6.89
CA HIS A 19 10.00 -2.43 7.62
C HIS A 19 9.33 -3.42 6.67
N VAL A 20 9.33 -4.69 7.05
CA VAL A 20 8.71 -5.79 6.33
C VAL A 20 7.85 -6.57 7.33
N MET A 21 6.67 -7.01 6.91
CA MET A 21 5.72 -7.73 7.76
C MET A 21 5.09 -8.88 6.99
N GLY A 22 4.86 -10.01 7.66
CA GLY A 22 4.09 -11.12 7.07
C GLY A 22 2.64 -10.72 6.81
N LEU A 23 2.08 -11.16 5.69
CA LEU A 23 0.70 -10.87 5.29
C LEU A 23 -0.30 -11.36 6.34
N ALA A 24 -0.04 -12.49 6.99
CA ALA A 24 -0.88 -13.01 8.06
C ALA A 24 -0.95 -12.07 9.27
N ASP A 25 0.17 -11.45 9.65
CA ASP A 25 0.20 -10.50 10.77
C ASP A 25 -0.34 -9.14 10.36
N LEU A 26 -0.11 -8.73 9.11
CA LEU A 26 -0.68 -7.51 8.56
C LEU A 26 -2.22 -7.58 8.52
N ARG A 27 -2.80 -8.73 8.13
CA ARG A 27 -4.25 -8.98 8.13
C ARG A 27 -4.89 -8.99 9.52
N LYS A 28 -4.12 -9.27 10.57
CA LYS A 28 -4.60 -9.14 11.96
C LYS A 28 -4.63 -7.68 12.42
N LYS A 29 -3.81 -6.82 11.82
CA LYS A 29 -3.68 -5.41 12.18
C LYS A 29 -4.60 -4.50 11.38
N LEU A 30 -4.96 -4.88 10.16
CA LEU A 30 -5.79 -4.09 9.26
C LEU A 30 -7.15 -4.73 9.04
N PRO A 31 -8.20 -3.92 8.81
CA PRO A 31 -9.51 -4.44 8.46
C PRO A 31 -9.44 -5.26 7.16
N GLU A 32 -10.25 -6.33 7.08
CA GLU A 32 -10.35 -7.17 5.88
C GLU A 32 -10.70 -6.34 4.63
N ALA A 33 -11.46 -5.25 4.81
CA ALA A 33 -11.83 -4.35 3.72
C ALA A 33 -10.62 -3.77 2.95
N ALA A 34 -9.47 -3.59 3.62
CA ALA A 34 -8.25 -3.06 3.03
C ALA A 34 -7.55 -4.06 2.08
N PHE A 35 -7.91 -5.35 2.13
CA PHE A 35 -7.31 -6.40 1.29
C PHE A 35 -8.24 -6.90 0.19
N GLY A 36 -9.38 -6.24 -0.05
CA GLY A 36 -10.28 -6.64 -1.13
C GLY A 36 -10.30 -5.57 -2.20
N LYS A 37 -9.68 -5.82 -3.36
CA LYS A 37 -9.69 -4.87 -4.49
C LYS A 37 -11.11 -4.38 -4.85
N ARG A 38 -12.12 -5.25 -4.71
CA ARG A 38 -13.55 -4.94 -4.95
C ARG A 38 -14.16 -3.93 -3.96
N ASN A 39 -13.53 -3.72 -2.80
CA ASN A 39 -14.04 -2.80 -1.78
C ASN A 39 -13.66 -1.34 -2.08
N TYR A 40 -12.73 -1.12 -3.02
CA TYR A 40 -12.27 0.20 -3.42
C TYR A 40 -13.21 0.77 -4.48
N THR A 41 -13.85 1.90 -4.15
CA THR A 41 -14.64 2.70 -5.10
C THR A 41 -13.81 3.90 -5.51
N GLY A 42 -13.45 4.00 -6.80
CA GLY A 42 -12.60 5.10 -7.27
C GLY A 42 -11.21 5.13 -6.63
N ASN A 43 -10.65 3.95 -6.31
CA ASN A 43 -9.38 3.73 -5.61
C ASN A 43 -9.39 4.02 -4.10
N GLU A 44 -10.54 4.27 -3.50
CA GLU A 44 -10.65 4.61 -2.08
C GLU A 44 -11.64 3.70 -1.37
N VAL A 45 -11.36 3.40 -0.12
CA VAL A 45 -12.28 2.70 0.79
C VAL A 45 -12.22 3.36 2.15
N CYS A 46 -13.39 3.59 2.74
CA CYS A 46 -13.53 3.99 4.13
C CYS A 46 -14.29 2.88 4.85
N PHE A 47 -13.62 2.18 5.76
CA PHE A 47 -14.20 1.06 6.48
C PHE A 47 -13.77 1.10 7.95
N GLN A 48 -14.76 1.04 8.86
CA GLN A 48 -14.54 1.08 10.31
C GLN A 48 -13.66 2.27 10.78
N GLY A 49 -13.83 3.44 10.16
CA GLY A 49 -13.04 4.65 10.48
C GLY A 49 -11.61 4.64 9.93
N VAL A 50 -11.21 3.59 9.20
CA VAL A 50 -9.96 3.53 8.45
C VAL A 50 -10.22 3.96 7.02
N TYR A 51 -9.48 4.96 6.55
CA TYR A 51 -9.48 5.38 5.16
C TYR A 51 -8.24 4.82 4.47
N SER A 52 -8.43 4.23 3.29
CA SER A 52 -7.36 3.61 2.52
C SER A 52 -7.51 3.94 1.05
N SER A 53 -6.39 4.24 0.40
CA SER A 53 -6.33 4.49 -1.04
C SER A 53 -5.40 3.45 -1.67
N LEU A 54 -5.85 2.84 -2.77
CA LEU A 54 -5.08 1.87 -3.54
C LEU A 54 -4.42 2.56 -4.73
N TYR A 55 -3.14 2.28 -4.94
CA TYR A 55 -2.38 2.83 -6.07
C TYR A 55 -1.67 1.71 -6.82
N GLU A 56 -1.69 1.80 -8.14
CA GLU A 56 -0.87 0.96 -8.99
C GLU A 56 0.51 1.61 -9.15
N VAL A 57 1.57 0.79 -9.05
CA VAL A 57 2.95 1.26 -9.15
C VAL A 57 3.43 1.06 -10.58
N GLU A 58 3.79 2.15 -11.25
CA GLU A 58 4.45 2.13 -12.55
C GLU A 58 5.97 2.15 -12.37
N ILE A 59 6.66 1.27 -13.09
CA ILE A 59 8.11 1.09 -12.98
C ILE A 59 8.75 1.55 -14.29
N SER A 60 9.85 2.31 -14.19
CA SER A 60 10.64 2.65 -15.36
C SER A 60 11.26 1.37 -15.96
N SER A 61 11.25 1.25 -17.28
CA SER A 61 11.78 0.07 -17.99
C SER A 61 13.21 -0.33 -17.60
N LYS A 62 14.02 0.62 -17.12
CA LYS A 62 15.40 0.36 -16.66
C LYS A 62 15.48 -0.45 -15.36
N ASP A 63 14.47 -0.36 -14.50
CA ASP A 63 14.45 -1.01 -13.18
C ASP A 63 13.39 -2.12 -13.06
N GLN A 64 12.72 -2.46 -14.16
CA GLN A 64 11.68 -3.51 -14.20
C GLN A 64 12.16 -4.83 -13.58
N HIS A 65 13.34 -5.32 -13.99
CA HIS A 65 13.91 -6.57 -13.47
C HIS A 65 14.14 -6.57 -11.94
N LYS A 66 14.53 -5.44 -11.35
CA LYS A 66 14.75 -5.34 -9.90
C LYS A 66 13.42 -5.37 -9.15
N MET A 67 12.42 -4.70 -9.71
CA MET A 67 11.09 -4.65 -9.13
C MET A 67 10.36 -5.98 -9.27
N ASP A 68 10.52 -6.68 -10.39
CA ASP A 68 9.99 -8.03 -10.58
C ASP A 68 10.58 -8.99 -9.53
N GLN A 69 11.90 -8.97 -9.35
CA GLN A 69 12.56 -9.77 -8.31
C GLN A 69 12.07 -9.40 -6.90
N LEU A 70 11.84 -8.11 -6.62
CA LEU A 70 11.30 -7.68 -5.32
C LEU A 70 9.89 -8.23 -5.10
N VAL A 71 9.01 -8.08 -6.10
CA VAL A 71 7.62 -8.56 -6.04
C VAL A 71 7.57 -10.08 -5.90
N GLU A 72 8.42 -10.81 -6.63
CA GLU A 72 8.55 -12.26 -6.52
C GLU A 72 8.98 -12.68 -5.11
N ASN A 73 10.02 -12.06 -4.56
CA ASN A 73 10.48 -12.35 -3.19
C ASN A 73 9.40 -12.08 -2.14
N LEU A 74 8.62 -11.01 -2.29
CA LEU A 74 7.51 -10.70 -1.39
C LEU A 74 6.39 -11.74 -1.49
N LYS A 75 6.08 -12.19 -2.72
CA LYS A 75 5.08 -13.22 -2.96
C LYS A 75 5.50 -14.57 -2.38
N GLU A 76 6.72 -15.01 -2.65
CA GLU A 76 7.22 -16.32 -2.17
C GLU A 76 7.27 -16.43 -0.65
N LYS A 77 7.50 -15.31 0.03
CA LYS A 77 7.66 -15.26 1.49
C LYS A 77 6.40 -14.78 2.22
N ASP A 78 5.32 -14.51 1.50
CA ASP A 78 4.09 -13.89 2.02
C ASP A 78 4.38 -12.63 2.86
N LEU A 79 5.17 -11.71 2.31
CA LEU A 79 5.60 -10.48 2.96
C LEU A 79 5.01 -9.24 2.28
N ALA A 80 4.86 -8.17 3.07
CA ALA A 80 4.54 -6.83 2.63
C ALA A 80 5.60 -5.85 3.16
N ILE A 81 5.91 -4.82 2.35
CA ILE A 81 6.79 -3.72 2.79
C ILE A 81 5.92 -2.63 3.37
N ILE A 82 6.30 -2.14 4.54
CA ILE A 82 5.57 -1.10 5.25
C ILE A 82 6.48 0.11 5.40
N LYS A 83 5.93 1.28 5.12
CA LYS A 83 6.55 2.57 5.41
C LYS A 83 5.60 3.41 6.25
N TYR A 84 6.05 3.76 7.44
CA TYR A 84 5.38 4.76 8.27
C TYR A 84 5.59 6.16 7.66
N LEU A 85 4.50 6.89 7.51
CA LEU A 85 4.48 8.26 7.04
C LEU A 85 4.57 9.23 8.24
N GLN A 86 4.95 10.47 7.96
CA GLN A 86 5.17 11.47 9.03
C GLN A 86 3.88 11.87 9.75
N ASP A 87 2.72 11.69 9.11
CA ASP A 87 1.39 12.01 9.58
C ASP A 87 0.69 10.82 10.27
N GLN A 88 1.45 9.83 10.73
CA GLN A 88 0.95 8.57 11.31
C GLN A 88 0.23 7.66 10.30
N GLY A 89 0.17 8.05 9.02
CA GLY A 89 -0.25 7.16 7.95
C GLY A 89 0.73 6.02 7.73
N ILE A 90 0.28 4.99 7.02
CA ILE A 90 1.16 3.90 6.55
C ILE A 90 0.98 3.73 5.05
N LEU A 91 2.10 3.56 4.37
CA LEU A 91 2.14 3.10 2.99
C LEU A 91 2.54 1.63 2.99
N ILE A 92 1.78 0.81 2.26
CA ILE A 92 2.02 -0.62 2.18
C ILE A 92 2.21 -1.00 0.72
N LEU A 93 3.34 -1.62 0.42
CA LEU A 93 3.57 -2.25 -0.87
C LEU A 93 3.24 -3.74 -0.75
N LEU A 94 2.28 -4.15 -1.57
CA LEU A 94 1.71 -5.48 -1.63
C LEU A 94 1.87 -6.05 -3.04
N THR A 95 1.86 -7.36 -3.17
CA THR A 95 1.70 -8.02 -4.47
C THR A 95 0.22 -8.11 -4.81
N SER A 96 -0.13 -8.14 -6.10
CA SER A 96 -1.54 -8.24 -6.53
C SER A 96 -2.25 -9.50 -6.03
N SER A 97 -1.50 -10.58 -5.76
CA SER A 97 -2.02 -11.81 -5.17
C SER A 97 -2.40 -11.68 -3.68
N ALA A 98 -1.98 -10.60 -3.01
CA ALA A 98 -2.29 -10.36 -1.60
C ALA A 98 -3.57 -9.51 -1.39
N LEU A 99 -4.12 -8.94 -2.48
CA LEU A 99 -5.29 -8.06 -2.58
C LEU A 99 -6.58 -8.78 -3.05
#